data_AF-T2J4U1-F1
#
_entry.id   AF-T2J4U1-F1
#
_cell.length_a   1.000
_cell.length_b   1.000
_cell.length_c   1.000
_cell.angle_alpha   90.00
_cell.angle_beta   90.00
_cell.angle_gamma   90.00
#
_symmetry.space_group_name_H-M   'P 1'
#
loop_
_entity.id
_entity.type
_entity.pdbx_description
1 polymer ?
#
loop_
_entity_poly.entity_id
_entity_poly.type
_entity_poly.pdbx_seq_one_letter_code
_entity_poly.pdbx_strand_id
1 'polypeptide(L)' 'MKRLSMDCKATVEIGEYSRGGQTRGYNQAQDHDMGTKEKYVPCGIVDEETGQLYVTFGSSYKTSDFMV' A
#
# COMPACT_ATOMS: atom_id res chain seq x y z
N MET A 1 -2.01 18.05 -24.92
CA MET A 1 -1.52 18.15 -23.53
C MET A 1 -2.05 16.92 -22.83
N LYS A 2 -1.18 16.08 -22.27
CA LYS A 2 -1.61 14.82 -21.65
C LYS A 2 -2.01 15.08 -20.20
N ARG A 3 -3.17 14.57 -19.78
CA ARG A 3 -3.66 14.73 -18.41
C ARG A 3 -3.36 13.47 -17.60
N LEU A 4 -2.70 13.67 -16.46
CA LEU A 4 -2.39 12.61 -15.49
C LEU A 4 -3.00 12.98 -14.15
N SER A 5 -3.64 12.01 -13.50
CA SER A 5 -4.09 12.11 -12.11
C SER A 5 -3.20 11.25 -11.23
N MET A 6 -2.76 11.77 -10.09
CA MET A 6 -1.88 11.08 -9.15
C MET A 6 -2.44 11.14 -7.74
N ASP A 7 -2.37 10.03 -7.01
CA ASP A 7 -2.81 9.93 -5.62
C ASP A 7 -1.91 8.98 -4.82
N CYS A 8 -1.57 9.38 -3.59
CA CYS A 8 -0.84 8.54 -2.65
C CYS A 8 -1.79 8.15 -1.52
N LYS A 9 -1.89 6.85 -1.24
CA LYS A 9 -2.84 6.35 -0.23
C LYS A 9 -2.17 6.15 1.12
N ALA A 10 -2.95 5.69 2.09
CA ALA A 10 -2.46 5.35 3.43
C ALA A 10 -1.34 4.30 3.38
N THR A 11 -0.37 4.45 4.27
CA THR A 11 0.70 3.47 4.51
C THR A 11 0.11 2.12 4.90
N VAL A 12 0.62 1.07 4.27
CA VAL A 12 0.26 -0.32 4.50
C VAL A 12 1.43 -1.03 5.19
N GLU A 13 1.12 -1.75 6.26
CA GLU A 13 2.08 -2.59 6.98
C GLU A 13 2.21 -3.96 6.30
N ILE A 14 3.45 -4.44 6.12
CA ILE A 14 3.70 -5.74 5.50
C ILE A 14 4.08 -6.77 6.56
N GLY A 15 3.36 -7.89 6.55
CA GLY A 15 3.55 -9.00 7.46
C GLY A 15 2.36 -9.96 7.49
N GLU A 16 2.43 -10.94 8.38
CA GLU A 16 1.44 -12.01 8.57
C GLU A 16 0.19 -11.51 9.34
N TYR A 17 -0.38 -10.39 8.92
CA TYR A 17 -1.57 -9.76 9.53
C TYR A 17 -2.87 -10.28 8.92
N SER A 18 -2.81 -10.86 7.73
CA SER A 18 -3.97 -11.45 7.05
C SER A 18 -4.17 -12.91 7.45
N ARG A 19 -5.43 -13.32 7.65
CA ARG A 19 -5.80 -14.74 7.83
C ARG A 19 -6.04 -15.46 6.50
N GLY A 20 -5.77 -14.81 5.36
CA GLY A 20 -6.03 -15.37 4.03
C GLY A 20 -7.51 -15.73 3.80
N GLY A 21 -8.43 -15.00 4.42
CA GLY A 21 -9.87 -15.29 4.36
C GLY A 21 -10.33 -16.47 5.25
N GLN A 22 -9.44 -17.06 6.05
CA GLN A 22 -9.77 -18.19 6.91
C GLN A 22 -10.31 -17.73 8.27
N THR A 23 -11.17 -18.55 8.86
CA THR A 23 -11.75 -18.32 10.20
C THR A 23 -10.66 -18.32 11.28
N ARG A 24 -10.93 -17.71 12.45
CA ARG A 24 -10.02 -17.57 13.61
C ARG A 24 -9.58 -18.88 14.30
N GLY A 25 -9.68 -20.03 13.62
CA GLY A 25 -9.24 -21.33 14.12
C GLY A 25 -7.72 -21.44 14.15
N TYR A 26 -7.16 -22.52 13.58
CA TYR A 26 -5.74 -22.84 13.68
C TYR A 26 -4.77 -21.82 13.04
N ASN A 27 -5.23 -20.90 12.20
CA ASN A 27 -4.37 -19.90 11.58
C ASN A 27 -4.21 -18.68 12.48
N GLN A 28 -2.98 -18.46 12.95
CA GLN A 28 -2.61 -17.31 13.77
C GLN A 28 -2.08 -16.19 12.87
N ALA A 29 -2.94 -15.24 12.53
CA ALA A 29 -2.46 -13.93 12.09
C ALA A 29 -1.87 -13.18 13.30
N GLN A 30 -0.83 -12.37 13.06
CA GLN A 30 -0.33 -11.42 14.04
C GLN A 30 -1.42 -10.37 14.26
N ASP A 31 -2.14 -10.48 15.39
CA ASP A 31 -3.31 -9.62 15.68
C ASP A 31 -2.90 -8.25 16.22
N HIS A 32 -1.62 -8.06 16.56
CA HIS A 32 -1.07 -6.81 17.08
C HIS A 32 0.11 -6.31 16.25
N ASP A 33 0.10 -5.01 15.91
CA ASP A 33 1.06 -4.31 15.05
C ASP A 33 2.40 -4.00 15.75
N MET A 34 2.79 -4.79 16.76
CA MET A 34 3.91 -4.49 17.65
C MET A 34 5.28 -4.90 17.09
N GLY A 35 5.32 -5.46 15.87
CA GLY A 35 6.53 -6.03 15.26
C GLY A 35 6.76 -5.64 13.80
N THR A 36 6.06 -4.62 13.29
CA THR A 36 6.10 -4.25 11.87
C THR A 36 7.49 -3.84 11.41
N LYS A 37 8.10 -4.65 10.55
CA LYS A 37 9.46 -4.44 10.03
C LYS A 37 9.47 -3.61 8.76
N GLU A 38 8.39 -3.64 8.00
CA GLU A 38 8.34 -3.06 6.67
C GLU A 38 6.97 -2.41 6.43
N LYS A 39 7.02 -1.22 5.83
CA LYS A 39 5.86 -0.40 5.52
C LYS A 39 6.01 0.13 4.10
N TYR A 40 4.93 0.08 3.34
CA TYR A 40 4.89 0.65 2.00
C TYR A 40 3.72 1.62 1.86
N VAL A 41 3.93 2.61 1.02
CA VAL A 41 2.89 3.53 0.61
C VAL A 41 2.54 3.23 -0.85
N PRO A 42 1.28 2.92 -1.19
CA PRO A 42 0.87 2.79 -2.58
C PRO A 42 0.66 4.16 -3.20
N CYS A 43 1.18 4.34 -4.41
CA CYS A 43 1.00 5.52 -5.25
C CYS A 43 0.37 5.10 -6.59
N GLY A 44 -0.76 5.71 -6.93
CA GLY A 44 -1.50 5.49 -8.15
C GLY A 44 -1.31 6.63 -9.14
N ILE A 45 -1.05 6.30 -10.41
CA ILE A 45 -1.00 7.24 -11.53
C ILE A 45 -2.00 6.78 -12.58
N VAL A 46 -2.96 7.64 -12.93
CA VAL A 46 -3.95 7.38 -13.97
C VAL A 46 -3.64 8.24 -15.18
N ASP A 47 -3.46 7.59 -16.32
CA ASP A 47 -3.55 8.22 -17.64
C ASP A 47 -5.03 8.44 -17.96
N GLU A 48 -5.50 9.68 -17.87
CA GLU A 48 -6.93 9.99 -18.05
C GLU A 48 -7.41 9.81 -19.50
N GLU A 49 -6.51 9.82 -20.48
CA GLU A 49 -6.87 9.62 -21.89
C GLU A 49 -7.16 8.15 -22.18
N THR A 50 -6.38 7.24 -21.58
CA THR A 50 -6.50 5.78 -21.82
C THR A 50 -7.26 5.06 -20.71
N GLY A 51 -7.43 5.69 -19.54
CA GLY A 51 -7.94 5.06 -18.33
C GLY A 51 -6.96 4.10 -17.67
N GLN A 52 -5.71 4.03 -18.14
CA GLN A 52 -4.71 3.12 -17.61
C GLN A 52 -4.24 3.58 -16.22
N LEU A 53 -4.42 2.71 -15.23
CA LEU A 53 -3.90 2.88 -13.88
C LEU A 53 -2.55 2.15 -13.75
N TYR A 54 -1.58 2.86 -13.19
CA TYR A 54 -0.30 2.32 -12.73
C TYR A 54 -0.25 2.45 -11.22
N VAL A 55 0.11 1.37 -10.53
CA VAL A 55 0.25 1.36 -9.06
C VAL A 55 1.67 0.96 -8.73
N THR A 56 2.35 1.78 -7.93
CA THR A 56 3.67 1.49 -7.40
C THR A 56 3.64 1.52 -5.87
N PHE A 57 4.54 0.76 -5.25
CA PHE A 57 4.70 0.71 -3.80
C PHE A 57 6.10 1.18 -3.47
N GLY A 58 6.23 2.16 -2.58
CA GLY A 58 7.53 2.58 -2.10
C GLY A 58 7.61 2.64 -0.58
N SER A 59 8.83 2.46 -0.09
CA SER A 59 9.16 2.23 1.32
C SER A 59 9.83 3.44 1.98
N SER A 60 9.69 4.64 1.39
CA SER A 60 10.37 5.84 1.89
C SER A 60 9.92 6.21 3.30
N TYR A 61 10.88 6.53 4.17
CA TYR A 61 10.62 6.95 5.56
C TYR A 61 10.16 8.42 5.65
N LYS A 62 10.37 9.23 4.60
CA LYS A 62 10.33 10.69 4.70
C LYS A 62 8.92 11.26 4.72
N THR A 63 8.13 11.00 3.67
CA THR A 63 6.74 11.50 3.57
C THR A 63 5.87 10.51 2.77
N SER A 64 4.59 10.43 3.14
CA SER A 64 3.59 9.55 2.50
C SER A 64 3.18 10.00 1.10
N ASP A 65 3.52 11.21 0.68
CA ASP A 65 3.20 11.79 -0.62
C ASP A 65 4.34 11.61 -1.65
N PHE A 66 5.36 10.80 -1.32
CA PHE A 66 6.51 10.52 -2.19
C PHE A 66 7.35 11.74 -2.59
N MET A 67 7.22 12.86 -1.88
CA MET A 67 8.04 14.05 -2.07
C MET A 67 9.37 13.92 -1.30
N VAL A 68 10.46 14.49 -1.85
CA VAL A 68 11.81 14.47 -1.23
C VAL A 68 12.37 15.88 -1.15
#